data_AF-A0A9W7GJ26-F1
#
_entry.id   AF-A0A9W7GJ26-F1
#
_cell.length_a   1.000
_cell.length_b   1.000
_cell.length_c   1.000
_cell.angle_alpha   90.00
_cell.angle_beta   90.00
_cell.angle_gamma   90.00
#
_symmetry.space_group_name_H-M   'P 1'
#
loop_
_entity.id
_entity.type
_entity.pdbx_description
1 polymer ?
#
loop_
_entity_poly.entity_id
_entity_poly.type
_entity_poly.pdbx_seq_one_letter_code
_entity_poly.pdbx_strand_id
1 'polypeptide(L)'
;MLIFKKDLQLRLRRRLRFADFVKAKGQGADGSSIETERVVIIVGLPRTGSTMISRLLSADPSSRSPLYWEFAHDSPDVSPSPDPESDPRAKPVDLGFSKLGIFSPNGLSEFKKFHNVSALEHEEVTGFTRRYFFDMETSLMTPEAQRERLEWQRSPDVDRSFLATYLKVWLRHQKRKSPREFWVLKSPAVTSWLEEYKAAFPNAVFVFTSRDPKSVVP
;
A
#
# COMPACT_ATOMS: atom_id res chain seq x y z
N MET A 1 -5.98 -24.19 -6.18
CA MET A 1 -4.77 -24.39 -5.34
C MET A 1 -3.50 -23.73 -5.89
N LEU A 2 -3.15 -23.89 -7.19
CA LEU A 2 -1.90 -23.34 -7.76
C LEU A 2 -1.80 -21.80 -7.71
N ILE A 3 -2.90 -21.08 -7.95
CA ILE A 3 -2.93 -19.60 -7.92
C ILE A 3 -2.64 -19.07 -6.51
N PHE A 4 -3.28 -19.65 -5.48
CA PHE A 4 -3.05 -19.29 -4.09
C PHE A 4 -1.60 -19.51 -3.65
N LYS A 5 -1.01 -20.65 -4.01
CA LYS A 5 0.42 -20.92 -3.75
C LYS A 5 1.34 -19.87 -4.39
N LYS A 6 1.06 -19.48 -5.63
CA LYS A 6 1.85 -18.45 -6.34
C LYS A 6 1.72 -17.06 -5.69
N ASP A 7 0.50 -16.66 -5.29
CA ASP A 7 0.27 -15.39 -4.58
C ASP A 7 0.99 -15.39 -3.21
N LEU A 8 0.92 -16.49 -2.47
CA LEU A 8 1.64 -16.67 -1.20
C LEU A 8 3.16 -16.52 -1.38
N GLN A 9 3.73 -17.26 -2.34
CA GLN A 9 5.17 -17.21 -2.64
C GLN A 9 5.61 -15.81 -3.07
N LEU A 10 4.81 -15.12 -3.87
CA LEU A 10 5.10 -13.75 -4.31
C LEU A 10 5.13 -12.78 -3.12
N ARG A 11 4.12 -12.83 -2.24
CA ARG A 11 4.06 -11.97 -1.04
C ARG A 11 5.25 -12.21 -0.12
N LEU A 12 5.56 -13.47 0.17
CA LEU A 12 6.68 -13.85 1.03
C LEU A 12 8.02 -13.43 0.41
N ARG A 13 8.21 -13.60 -0.89
CA ARG A 13 9.42 -13.15 -1.59
C ARG A 13 9.61 -11.64 -1.51
N ARG A 14 8.54 -10.85 -1.71
CA ARG A 14 8.60 -9.39 -1.55
C ARG A 14 8.94 -8.99 -0.13
N ARG A 15 8.33 -9.65 0.87
CA ARG A 15 8.63 -9.43 2.29
C ARG A 15 10.11 -9.72 2.60
N LEU A 16 10.64 -10.86 2.14
CA LEU A 16 12.04 -11.24 2.36
C LEU A 16 13.01 -10.24 1.72
N ARG A 17 12.80 -9.88 0.44
CA ARG A 17 13.67 -8.92 -0.25
C ARG A 17 13.70 -7.56 0.43
N PHE A 18 12.55 -7.08 0.91
CA PHE A 18 12.51 -5.82 1.66
C PHE A 18 13.26 -5.94 3.00
N ALA A 19 13.08 -7.04 3.73
CA ALA A 19 13.81 -7.29 4.98
C ALA A 19 15.33 -7.35 4.76
N ASP A 20 15.79 -8.05 3.72
CA ASP A 20 17.20 -8.15 3.35
C ASP A 20 17.78 -6.78 2.97
N PHE A 21 17.02 -5.98 2.22
CA PHE A 21 17.41 -4.61 1.89
C PHE A 21 17.56 -3.72 3.11
N VAL A 22 16.60 -3.75 4.04
CA VAL A 22 16.65 -2.97 5.29
C VAL A 22 17.86 -3.40 6.12
N LYS A 23 18.08 -4.72 6.28
CA LYS A 23 19.23 -5.28 6.99
C LYS A 23 20.56 -4.83 6.36
N ALA A 24 20.68 -4.89 5.03
CA ALA A 24 21.89 -4.49 4.32
C ALA A 24 22.21 -2.99 4.44
N LYS A 25 21.21 -2.14 4.71
CA LYS A 25 21.39 -0.70 4.93
C LYS A 25 21.73 -0.33 6.38
N GLY A 26 21.88 -1.33 7.27
CA GLY A 26 22.32 -1.13 8.65
C GLY A 26 21.34 -0.33 9.51
N GLN A 27 20.08 -0.18 9.07
CA GLN A 27 19.05 0.49 9.84
C GLN A 27 18.27 -0.56 10.64
N GLY A 28 18.15 -0.32 11.95
CA GLY A 28 17.28 -1.10 12.82
C GLY A 28 15.85 -1.11 12.28
N ALA A 29 15.19 -2.26 12.41
CA ALA A 29 13.82 -2.47 11.93
C ALA A 29 12.75 -1.65 12.69
N ASP A 30 13.15 -0.95 13.76
CA ASP A 30 12.26 -0.28 14.72
C ASP A 30 11.83 1.13 14.29
N GLY A 31 12.44 1.73 13.26
CA GLY A 31 12.08 3.05 12.75
C GLY A 31 12.22 4.21 13.76
N SER A 32 12.89 3.99 14.90
CA SER A 32 13.01 4.92 16.02
C SER A 32 13.93 6.12 15.71
N SER A 33 14.98 5.88 14.94
CA SER A 33 15.95 6.90 14.46
C SER A 33 15.53 7.60 13.16
N ILE A 34 14.29 7.37 12.72
CA ILE A 34 13.76 7.93 11.47
C ILE A 34 12.98 9.20 11.80
N GLU A 35 13.52 10.36 11.40
CA GLU A 35 12.75 11.62 11.37
C GLU A 35 11.41 11.38 10.69
N THR A 36 10.33 11.79 11.38
CA THR A 36 8.99 11.70 10.82
C THR A 36 8.87 12.79 9.77
N GLU A 37 8.94 12.39 8.52
CA GLU A 37 8.66 13.28 7.40
C GLU A 37 7.26 13.88 7.55
N ARG A 38 7.00 15.05 6.97
CA ARG A 38 5.64 15.58 6.91
C ARG A 38 4.79 14.56 6.12
N VAL A 39 3.78 13.97 6.76
CA VAL A 39 2.93 12.94 6.16
C VAL A 39 1.47 13.34 6.31
N VAL A 40 0.73 13.30 5.21
CA VAL A 40 -0.73 13.38 5.18
C VAL A 40 -1.27 11.97 4.97
N ILE A 41 -2.17 11.51 5.84
CA ILE A 41 -2.77 10.18 5.76
C ILE A 41 -4.28 10.32 5.59
N ILE A 42 -4.78 9.99 4.40
CA ILE A 42 -6.21 10.00 4.10
C ILE A 42 -6.82 8.68 4.54
N VAL A 43 -7.82 8.77 5.40
CA VAL A 43 -8.53 7.66 6.05
C VAL A 43 -10.04 7.84 5.94
N GLY A 44 -10.79 6.79 6.27
CA GLY A 44 -12.25 6.74 6.12
C GLY A 44 -12.71 5.43 5.48
N LEU A 45 -14.02 5.22 5.41
CA LEU A 45 -14.58 4.03 4.76
C LEU A 45 -14.29 4.04 3.23
N PRO A 46 -14.28 2.87 2.57
CA PRO A 46 -14.33 2.82 1.11
C PRO A 46 -15.49 3.65 0.55
N ARG A 47 -15.38 4.12 -0.69
CA ARG A 47 -16.45 4.85 -1.41
C ARG A 47 -16.86 6.21 -0.82
N THR A 48 -15.99 6.83 -0.01
CA THR A 48 -16.16 8.17 0.59
C THR A 48 -15.45 9.31 -0.16
N GLY A 49 -14.91 9.05 -1.36
CA GLY A 49 -14.20 10.06 -2.17
C GLY A 49 -12.70 10.18 -1.87
N SER A 50 -12.12 9.27 -1.08
CA SER A 50 -10.70 9.27 -0.73
C SER A 50 -9.76 9.24 -1.93
N THR A 51 -10.11 8.56 -3.04
CA THR A 51 -9.33 8.57 -4.28
C THR A 51 -9.23 9.97 -4.90
N MET A 52 -10.32 10.74 -4.90
CA MET A 52 -10.33 12.11 -5.44
C MET A 52 -9.40 13.01 -4.63
N ILE A 53 -9.56 13.01 -3.29
CA ILE A 53 -8.72 13.82 -2.39
C ILE A 53 -7.25 13.39 -2.48
N SER A 54 -6.97 12.09 -2.56
CA SER A 54 -5.61 11.60 -2.74
C SER A 54 -5.00 12.16 -4.01
N ARG A 55 -5.69 12.08 -5.15
CA ARG A 55 -5.16 12.62 -6.42
C ARG A 55 -4.97 14.13 -6.38
N LEU A 56 -5.90 14.87 -5.76
CA LEU A 56 -5.80 16.32 -5.64
C LEU A 56 -4.56 16.72 -4.83
N LEU A 57 -4.33 16.09 -3.68
CA LEU A 57 -3.16 16.38 -2.85
C LEU A 57 -1.85 15.91 -3.52
N SER A 58 -1.86 14.77 -4.21
CA SER A 58 -0.70 14.27 -4.94
C SER A 58 -0.33 15.10 -6.18
N ALA A 59 -1.21 15.99 -6.63
CA ALA A 59 -0.93 16.91 -7.75
C ALA A 59 0.03 18.05 -7.35
N ASP A 60 0.20 18.30 -6.05
CA ASP A 60 1.18 19.26 -5.56
C ASP A 60 2.61 18.76 -5.91
N PRO A 61 3.44 19.54 -6.61
CA PRO A 61 4.80 19.15 -6.97
C PRO A 61 5.71 18.91 -5.75
N SER A 62 5.38 19.49 -4.59
CA SER A 62 6.06 19.25 -3.32
C SER A 62 5.54 18.02 -2.59
N SER A 63 4.44 17.41 -3.02
CA SER A 63 3.95 16.15 -2.44
C SER A 63 4.61 14.94 -3.10
N ARG A 64 4.67 13.80 -2.41
CA ARG A 64 4.97 12.49 -2.99
C ARG A 64 3.92 11.47 -2.55
N SER A 65 3.45 10.66 -3.48
CA SER A 65 2.66 9.46 -3.17
C SER A 65 3.34 8.22 -3.72
N PRO A 66 3.14 7.05 -3.09
CA PRO A 66 3.59 5.78 -3.67
C PRO A 66 2.90 5.52 -5.00
N LEU A 67 3.68 5.16 -6.03
CA LEU A 67 3.13 4.64 -7.28
C LEU A 67 2.84 3.14 -7.13
N TYR A 68 1.84 2.65 -7.85
CA TYR A 68 1.41 1.25 -7.81
C TYR A 68 2.57 0.27 -8.01
N TRP A 69 3.44 0.53 -8.98
CA TRP A 69 4.55 -0.35 -9.26
C TRP A 69 5.50 -0.50 -8.08
N GLU A 70 5.68 0.54 -7.26
CA GLU A 70 6.62 0.53 -6.12
C GLU A 70 6.21 -0.50 -5.05
N PHE A 71 4.92 -0.86 -5.00
CA PHE A 71 4.41 -1.93 -4.14
C PHE A 71 4.20 -3.25 -4.87
N ALA A 72 3.98 -3.19 -6.19
CA ALA A 72 3.55 -4.30 -7.01
C ALA A 72 4.65 -4.96 -7.86
N HIS A 73 5.86 -4.39 -7.95
CA HIS A 73 6.93 -5.01 -8.73
C HIS A 73 7.46 -6.31 -8.08
N ASP A 74 8.08 -7.16 -8.90
CA ASP A 74 8.73 -8.41 -8.45
C ASP A 74 10.21 -8.47 -8.85
N SER A 75 10.81 -7.31 -9.11
CA SER A 75 12.26 -7.17 -9.27
C SER A 75 13.02 -7.65 -8.01
N PRO A 76 14.18 -8.32 -8.18
CA PRO A 76 15.15 -8.50 -7.09
C PRO A 76 15.66 -7.16 -6.53
N ASP A 77 15.75 -6.14 -7.39
CA ASP A 77 16.12 -4.80 -6.98
C ASP A 77 14.92 -4.06 -6.35
N VAL A 78 15.01 -3.86 -5.04
CA VAL A 78 14.04 -3.13 -4.21
C VAL A 78 14.56 -1.75 -3.80
N SER A 79 15.67 -1.29 -4.38
CA SER A 79 16.24 0.01 -4.06
C SER A 79 15.34 1.17 -4.53
N PRO A 80 15.35 2.30 -3.81
CA PRO A 80 14.64 3.50 -4.22
C PRO A 80 14.98 3.98 -5.63
N SER A 81 13.95 4.34 -6.39
CA SER A 81 14.15 4.92 -7.73
C SER A 81 14.44 6.42 -7.64
N PRO A 82 15.43 6.96 -8.40
CA PRO A 82 15.61 8.39 -8.57
C PRO A 82 14.57 9.02 -9.50
N ASP A 83 13.99 8.24 -10.41
CA ASP A 83 12.91 8.65 -11.31
C ASP A 83 11.82 7.55 -11.33
N PRO A 84 10.91 7.56 -10.34
CA PRO A 84 9.87 6.55 -10.23
C PRO A 84 8.89 6.52 -11.41
N GLU A 85 8.74 7.63 -12.14
CA GLU A 85 7.79 7.73 -13.26
C GLU A 85 8.32 7.03 -14.52
N SER A 86 9.65 6.95 -14.66
CA SER A 86 10.32 6.28 -15.79
C SER A 86 11.00 4.95 -15.39
N ASP A 87 10.80 4.45 -14.17
CA ASP A 87 11.52 3.28 -13.66
C ASP A 87 11.20 2.02 -14.49
N PRO A 88 12.21 1.26 -14.97
CA PRO A 88 11.97 0.07 -15.79
C PRO A 88 11.18 -1.02 -15.07
N ARG A 89 11.13 -1.01 -13.73
CA ARG A 89 10.32 -1.95 -12.92
C ARG A 89 8.82 -1.70 -13.04
N ALA A 90 8.38 -0.53 -13.53
CA ALA A 90 6.98 -0.22 -13.81
C ALA A 90 6.43 -1.04 -14.99
N LYS A 91 7.23 -1.22 -16.05
CA LYS A 91 6.78 -1.85 -17.30
C LYS A 91 6.25 -3.29 -17.12
N PRO A 92 6.91 -4.20 -16.37
CA PRO A 92 6.36 -5.52 -16.10
C PRO A 92 5.01 -5.51 -15.35
N VAL A 93 4.77 -4.48 -14.52
CA VAL A 93 3.52 -4.34 -13.78
C VAL A 93 2.38 -3.96 -14.73
N ASP A 94 2.60 -3.00 -15.63
CA ASP A 94 1.63 -2.66 -16.67
C ASP A 94 1.34 -3.82 -17.62
N LEU A 95 2.37 -4.56 -18.03
CA LEU A 95 2.18 -5.78 -18.84
C LEU A 95 1.32 -6.82 -18.11
N GLY A 96 1.39 -6.88 -16.77
CA GLY A 96 0.52 -7.72 -15.95
C GLY A 96 -0.95 -7.33 -16.08
N PHE A 97 -1.28 -6.04 -15.99
CA PHE A 97 -2.64 -5.55 -16.19
C PHE A 97 -3.16 -5.82 -17.61
N SER A 98 -2.35 -5.55 -18.62
CA SER A 98 -2.72 -5.80 -20.03
C SER A 98 -3.01 -7.28 -20.29
N LYS A 99 -2.24 -8.21 -19.71
CA LYS A 99 -2.52 -9.65 -19.81
C LYS A 99 -3.84 -10.02 -19.16
N LEU A 100 -4.20 -9.41 -18.03
CA LEU A 100 -5.51 -9.62 -17.40
C LEU A 100 -6.65 -9.21 -18.34
N GLY A 101 -6.47 -8.11 -19.08
CA GLY A 101 -7.40 -7.67 -20.11
C GLY A 101 -7.51 -8.60 -21.32
N ILE A 102 -6.47 -9.37 -21.65
CA ILE A 102 -6.54 -10.38 -22.73
C ILE A 102 -7.42 -11.57 -22.32
N PHE A 103 -7.29 -12.03 -21.08
CA PHE A 103 -8.06 -13.18 -20.58
C PHE A 103 -9.47 -12.81 -20.11
N SER A 104 -9.70 -11.53 -19.81
CA SER A 104 -11.03 -11.01 -19.48
C SER A 104 -11.20 -9.61 -20.07
N PRO A 105 -11.59 -9.50 -21.35
CA PRO A 105 -11.75 -8.23 -22.05
C PRO A 105 -12.71 -7.29 -21.34
N ASN A 106 -13.81 -7.84 -20.81
CA ASN A 106 -14.77 -7.12 -20.00
C ASN A 106 -14.29 -6.98 -18.54
N GLY A 107 -13.54 -7.95 -18.00
CA GLY A 107 -13.09 -7.90 -16.61
C GLY A 107 -12.15 -6.72 -16.33
N LEU A 108 -11.21 -6.43 -17.23
CA LEU A 108 -10.31 -5.28 -17.04
C LEU A 108 -11.04 -3.94 -17.22
N SER A 109 -11.95 -3.83 -18.19
CA SER A 109 -12.73 -2.60 -18.40
C SER A 109 -13.71 -2.35 -17.25
N GLU A 110 -14.42 -3.38 -16.77
CA GLU A 110 -15.28 -3.30 -15.59
C GLU A 110 -14.46 -2.98 -14.32
N PHE A 111 -13.30 -3.62 -14.13
CA PHE A 111 -12.43 -3.32 -12.99
C PHE A 111 -11.96 -1.86 -13.01
N LYS A 112 -11.60 -1.33 -14.18
CA LYS A 112 -11.21 0.07 -14.37
C LYS A 112 -12.31 1.08 -14.06
N LYS A 113 -13.59 0.71 -14.12
CA LYS A 113 -14.70 1.59 -13.70
C LYS A 113 -14.66 1.92 -12.22
N PHE A 114 -14.13 1.01 -11.40
CA PHE A 114 -14.12 1.16 -9.95
C PHE A 114 -12.71 1.30 -9.36
N HIS A 115 -11.68 0.85 -10.07
CA HIS A 115 -10.26 0.97 -9.75
C HIS A 115 -9.43 1.28 -11.00
N ASN A 116 -9.06 2.56 -11.19
CA ASN A 116 -8.11 2.89 -12.26
C ASN A 116 -6.75 2.26 -11.93
N VAL A 117 -6.27 1.38 -12.81
CA VAL A 117 -5.01 0.67 -12.59
C VAL A 117 -4.04 0.89 -13.74
N SER A 118 -2.90 1.45 -13.37
CA SER A 118 -1.66 1.48 -14.13
C SER A 118 -0.50 1.41 -13.14
N ALA A 119 0.69 1.10 -13.61
CA ALA A 119 1.91 1.11 -12.82
C ALA A 119 2.18 2.47 -12.16
N LEU A 120 1.73 3.57 -12.79
CA LEU A 120 1.98 4.96 -12.38
C LEU A 120 0.80 5.61 -11.66
N GLU A 121 -0.29 4.89 -11.41
CA GLU A 121 -1.35 5.41 -10.54
C GLU A 121 -0.88 5.44 -9.07
N HIS A 122 -1.34 6.44 -8.32
CA HIS A 122 -1.09 6.53 -6.89
C HIS A 122 -1.80 5.41 -6.14
N GLU A 123 -1.04 4.65 -5.37
CA GLU A 123 -1.52 3.42 -4.74
C GLU A 123 -1.80 3.58 -3.24
N GLU A 124 -2.71 2.75 -2.75
CA GLU A 124 -3.01 2.67 -1.33
C GLU A 124 -1.87 2.04 -0.52
N VAL A 125 -1.77 2.44 0.74
CA VAL A 125 -0.88 1.78 1.73
C VAL A 125 -1.16 0.27 1.83
N THR A 126 -2.37 -0.17 1.51
CA THR A 126 -2.76 -1.59 1.44
C THR A 126 -1.86 -2.40 0.49
N GLY A 127 -1.36 -1.79 -0.61
CA GLY A 127 -0.41 -2.43 -1.50
C GLY A 127 0.93 -2.77 -0.81
N PHE A 128 1.33 -1.95 0.16
CA PHE A 128 2.46 -2.26 1.03
C PHE A 128 2.14 -3.39 2.01
N THR A 129 1.04 -3.28 2.76
CA THR A 129 0.70 -4.23 3.84
C THR A 129 0.32 -5.62 3.34
N ARG A 130 -0.09 -5.75 2.07
CA ARG A 130 -0.44 -7.02 1.40
C ARG A 130 0.64 -8.11 1.53
N ARG A 131 1.93 -7.75 1.58
CA ARG A 131 3.05 -8.70 1.77
C ARG A 131 3.15 -9.29 3.18
N TYR A 132 2.39 -8.74 4.12
CA TYR A 132 2.29 -9.19 5.50
C TYR A 132 0.93 -9.84 5.81
N PHE A 133 0.09 -10.04 4.79
CA PHE A 133 -1.25 -10.64 4.91
C PHE A 133 -2.27 -9.79 5.70
N PHE A 134 -1.98 -8.50 5.91
CA PHE A 134 -2.91 -7.51 6.46
C PHE A 134 -3.52 -6.68 5.33
N ASP A 135 -4.46 -7.29 4.61
CA ASP A 135 -5.29 -6.61 3.61
C ASP A 135 -6.77 -6.98 3.80
N MET A 136 -7.64 -6.16 3.20
CA MET A 136 -9.09 -6.32 3.26
C MET A 136 -9.61 -7.41 2.30
N GLU A 137 -8.78 -7.90 1.37
CA GLU A 137 -9.24 -8.71 0.25
C GLU A 137 -8.32 -9.88 -0.05
N THR A 138 -8.83 -11.08 0.25
CA THR A 138 -8.20 -12.34 -0.13
C THR A 138 -9.21 -13.20 -0.88
N SER A 139 -9.50 -12.83 -2.13
CA SER A 139 -10.46 -13.53 -3.03
C SER A 139 -10.14 -15.01 -3.27
N LEU A 140 -8.98 -15.49 -2.78
CA LEU A 140 -8.53 -16.87 -2.85
C LEU A 140 -8.80 -17.69 -1.58
N MET A 141 -9.40 -17.09 -0.54
CA MET A 141 -9.77 -17.74 0.72
C MET A 141 -11.28 -18.02 0.78
N THR A 142 -11.68 -19.11 1.44
CA THR A 142 -13.09 -19.41 1.71
C THR A 142 -13.69 -18.36 2.66
N PRO A 143 -15.01 -18.16 2.68
CA PRO A 143 -15.66 -17.23 3.60
C PRO A 143 -15.31 -17.48 5.07
N GLU A 144 -15.16 -18.73 5.48
CA GLU A 144 -14.78 -19.12 6.84
C GLU A 144 -13.36 -18.69 7.17
N ALA A 145 -12.40 -19.01 6.28
CA ALA A 145 -11.01 -18.61 6.46
C ALA A 145 -10.85 -17.07 6.45
N GLN A 146 -11.65 -16.35 5.66
CA GLN A 146 -11.67 -14.89 5.67
C GLN A 146 -12.19 -14.34 7.01
N ARG A 147 -13.27 -14.90 7.54
CA ARG A 147 -13.83 -14.51 8.85
C ARG A 147 -12.82 -14.75 9.96
N GLU A 148 -12.26 -15.95 10.08
CA GLU A 148 -11.27 -16.31 11.10
C GLU A 148 -10.03 -15.41 11.02
N ARG A 149 -9.54 -15.14 9.80
CA ARG A 149 -8.42 -14.22 9.60
C ARG A 149 -8.75 -12.80 10.08
N LEU A 150 -9.93 -12.29 9.73
CA LEU A 150 -10.35 -10.94 10.11
C LEU A 150 -10.58 -10.83 11.63
N GLU A 151 -11.11 -11.86 12.28
CA GLU A 151 -11.23 -11.95 13.73
C GLU A 151 -9.85 -11.93 14.39
N TRP A 152 -8.91 -12.76 13.91
CA TRP A 152 -7.53 -12.75 14.37
C TRP A 152 -6.89 -11.36 14.20
N GLN A 153 -7.03 -10.72 13.04
CA GLN A 153 -6.47 -9.38 12.80
C GLN A 153 -7.03 -8.29 13.70
N ARG A 154 -8.28 -8.43 14.16
CA ARG A 154 -8.94 -7.48 15.06
C ARG A 154 -8.65 -7.76 16.53
N SER A 155 -8.11 -8.94 16.86
CA SER A 155 -7.75 -9.26 18.24
C SER A 155 -6.77 -8.22 18.81
N PRO A 156 -6.95 -7.79 20.07
CA PRO A 156 -5.99 -6.93 20.75
C PRO A 156 -4.64 -7.62 21.02
N ASP A 157 -4.60 -8.96 21.01
CA ASP A 157 -3.37 -9.74 21.25
C ASP A 157 -2.44 -9.79 20.04
N VAL A 158 -2.90 -9.34 18.88
CA VAL A 158 -2.11 -9.31 17.66
C VAL A 158 -1.40 -7.96 17.54
N ASP A 159 -0.08 -7.99 17.66
CA ASP A 159 0.74 -6.82 17.35
C ASP A 159 0.67 -6.48 15.86
N ARG A 160 0.23 -5.25 15.57
CA ARG A 160 0.10 -4.69 14.22
C ARG A 160 1.06 -3.50 14.00
N SER A 161 1.78 -3.08 15.04
CA SER A 161 2.65 -1.88 15.00
C SER A 161 3.69 -1.97 13.88
N PHE A 162 4.19 -3.18 13.62
CA PHE A 162 5.16 -3.46 12.58
C PHE A 162 4.71 -3.01 11.17
N LEU A 163 3.40 -2.95 10.88
CA LEU A 163 2.89 -2.52 9.58
C LEU A 163 3.23 -1.06 9.32
N ALA A 164 2.93 -0.19 10.30
CA ALA A 164 3.21 1.23 10.22
C ALA A 164 4.72 1.50 10.31
N THR A 165 5.44 0.77 11.18
CA THR A 165 6.90 0.88 11.32
C THR A 165 7.63 0.52 10.02
N TYR A 166 7.28 -0.59 9.38
CA TYR A 166 7.91 -0.99 8.12
C TYR A 166 7.54 -0.08 6.95
N LEU A 167 6.32 0.46 6.93
CA LEU A 167 5.97 1.50 5.98
C LEU A 167 6.83 2.75 6.20
N LYS A 168 7.01 3.20 7.44
CA LYS A 168 7.88 4.34 7.79
C LYS A 168 9.31 4.13 7.30
N VAL A 169 9.86 2.93 7.52
CA VAL A 169 11.18 2.55 6.99
C VAL A 169 11.22 2.65 5.48
N TRP A 170 10.22 2.09 4.79
CA TRP A 170 10.13 2.16 3.33
C TRP A 170 10.07 3.60 2.81
N LEU A 171 9.22 4.46 3.40
CA LEU A 171 9.06 5.86 3.02
C LEU A 171 10.38 6.63 3.14
N ARG A 172 11.11 6.47 4.25
CA ARG A 172 12.43 7.07 4.44
C ARG A 172 13.41 6.67 3.34
N HIS A 173 13.43 5.39 2.96
CA HIS A 173 14.30 4.94 1.89
C HIS A 173 13.94 5.59 0.57
N GLN A 174 12.66 5.65 0.22
CA GLN A 174 12.21 6.33 -0.99
C GLN A 174 12.53 7.82 -0.98
N LYS A 175 12.42 8.46 0.19
CA LYS A 175 12.64 9.90 0.33
C LYS A 175 14.06 10.34 -0.01
N ARG A 176 15.07 9.52 0.30
CA ARG A 176 16.49 9.83 -0.03
C ARG A 176 16.75 10.08 -1.51
N LYS A 177 15.86 9.65 -2.38
CA LYS A 177 15.93 9.83 -3.84
C LYS A 177 14.90 10.80 -4.39
N SER A 178 14.15 11.50 -3.53
CA SER A 178 13.08 12.40 -3.93
C SER A 178 13.27 13.80 -3.33
N PRO A 179 13.19 14.87 -4.14
CA PRO A 179 13.25 16.23 -3.64
C PRO A 179 11.92 16.73 -3.05
N ARG A 180 10.82 15.99 -3.26
CA ARG A 180 9.46 16.34 -2.80
C ARG A 180 9.46 16.53 -1.28
N GLU A 181 8.65 17.39 -0.69
CA GLU A 181 8.75 17.76 0.71
C GLU A 181 7.98 16.82 1.65
N PHE A 182 6.78 16.37 1.28
CA PHE A 182 5.89 15.63 2.16
C PHE A 182 5.25 14.42 1.46
N TRP A 183 4.79 13.44 2.25
CA TRP A 183 4.06 12.28 1.73
C TRP A 183 2.56 12.48 1.77
N VAL A 184 1.87 12.02 0.74
CA VAL A 184 0.43 11.81 0.73
C VAL A 184 0.18 10.30 0.64
N LEU A 185 -0.35 9.75 1.73
CA LEU A 185 -0.75 8.35 1.87
C LEU A 185 -2.27 8.28 1.92
N LYS A 186 -2.81 7.15 1.46
CA LYS A 186 -4.25 6.88 1.54
C LYS A 186 -4.49 5.40 1.71
N SER A 187 -5.39 5.00 2.60
CA SER A 187 -5.95 3.64 2.62
C SER A 187 -7.15 3.59 3.56
N PRO A 188 -8.31 3.08 3.10
CA PRO A 188 -9.42 2.78 3.99
C PRO A 188 -9.07 1.78 5.09
N ALA A 189 -8.15 0.83 4.82
CA ALA A 189 -7.74 -0.19 5.77
C ALA A 189 -7.02 0.41 6.99
N VAL A 190 -6.27 1.51 6.81
CA VAL A 190 -5.61 2.25 7.89
C VAL A 190 -6.61 2.78 8.93
N THR A 191 -7.86 3.02 8.54
CA THR A 191 -8.94 3.40 9.48
C THR A 191 -9.13 2.36 10.59
N SER A 192 -8.82 1.10 10.34
CA SER A 192 -8.92 0.02 11.34
C SER A 192 -7.70 -0.07 12.27
N TRP A 193 -6.61 0.65 11.94
CA TRP A 193 -5.30 0.56 12.59
C TRP A 193 -4.75 1.96 12.92
N LEU A 194 -5.63 2.90 13.28
CA LEU A 194 -5.26 4.30 13.46
C LEU A 194 -4.23 4.50 14.57
N GLU A 195 -4.34 3.74 15.66
CA GLU A 195 -3.41 3.87 16.79
C GLU A 195 -1.98 3.48 16.41
N GLU A 196 -1.81 2.41 15.63
CA GLU A 196 -0.49 1.98 15.13
C GLU A 196 0.14 3.04 14.21
N TYR A 197 -0.67 3.66 13.34
CA TYR A 197 -0.18 4.72 12.43
C TYR A 197 0.06 6.04 13.17
N LYS A 198 -0.75 6.39 14.17
CA LYS A 198 -0.53 7.55 15.03
C LYS A 198 0.75 7.40 15.84
N ALA A 199 1.03 6.21 16.36
CA ALA A 199 2.28 5.92 17.07
C ALA A 199 3.51 6.01 16.16
N ALA A 200 3.44 5.47 14.94
CA ALA A 200 4.55 5.52 13.99
C ALA A 200 4.78 6.90 13.37
N PHE A 201 3.70 7.67 13.18
CA PHE A 201 3.69 9.00 12.55
C PHE A 201 3.00 10.04 13.45
N PRO A 202 3.58 10.39 14.62
CA PRO A 202 2.95 11.28 15.61
C PRO A 202 2.65 12.69 15.07
N ASN A 203 3.37 13.12 14.04
CA ASN A 203 3.21 14.44 13.40
C ASN A 203 2.40 14.37 12.09
N ALA A 204 1.75 13.24 11.79
CA ALA A 204 0.95 13.12 10.58
C ALA A 204 -0.35 13.93 10.66
N VAL A 205 -0.76 14.49 9.52
CA VAL A 205 -2.08 15.09 9.34
C VAL A 205 -3.03 14.01 8.83
N PHE A 206 -4.02 13.64 9.64
CA PHE A 206 -5.06 12.68 9.24
C PHE A 206 -6.23 13.41 8.58
N VAL A 207 -6.57 13.02 7.36
CA VAL A 207 -7.71 13.56 6.61
C VAL A 207 -8.80 12.50 6.57
N PHE A 208 -9.90 12.74 7.27
CA PHE A 208 -11.04 11.82 7.33
C PHE A 208 -12.04 12.15 6.22
N THR A 209 -12.24 11.22 5.29
CA THR A 209 -13.33 11.30 4.32
C THR A 209 -14.59 10.65 4.87
N SER A 210 -15.72 11.35 4.76
CA SER A 210 -16.99 10.91 5.33
C SER A 210 -18.09 10.89 4.27
N ARG A 211 -19.00 9.93 4.40
CA ARG A 211 -20.24 9.76 3.64
C ARG A 211 -21.20 8.95 4.51
N ASP A 212 -22.51 9.07 4.28
CA ASP A 212 -23.50 8.24 4.97
C ASP A 212 -23.10 6.75 4.89
N PRO A 213 -22.84 6.08 6.02
CA PRO A 213 -22.47 4.66 6.06
C PRO A 213 -23.45 3.77 5.30
N LYS A 214 -24.76 4.08 5.32
CA LYS A 214 -25.80 3.32 4.60
C LYS A 214 -25.63 3.37 3.08
N SER A 215 -24.89 4.36 2.57
CA SER A 215 -24.63 4.52 1.13
C SER A 215 -23.30 3.91 0.67
N VAL A 216 -22.48 3.39 1.60
CA VAL A 216 -21.12 2.88 1.30
C VAL A 216 -20.84 1.49 1.84
N VAL A 217 -21.62 0.99 2.79
CA VAL A 217 -21.57 -0.39 3.28
C VAL A 217 -22.63 -1.21 2.52
N PRO A 218 -22.26 -2.30 1.83
CA PRO A 218 -23.21 -3.20 1.15
C PRO A 218 -24.20 -3.87 2.10
#